data_AF-A0A285RSI6-F1
#
_entry.id   AF-A0A285RSI6-F1
#
_cell.length_a   1.000
_cell.length_b   1.000
_cell.length_c   1.000
_cell.angle_alpha   90.00
_cell.angle_beta   90.00
_cell.angle_gamma   90.00
#
_symmetry.space_group_name_H-M   'P 1'
#
loop_
_entity.id
_entity.type
_entity.pdbx_description
1 polymer ?
#
loop_
_entity_poly.entity_id
_entity_poly.type
_entity_poly.pdbx_seq_one_letter_code
_entity_poly.pdbx_strand_id
1 'polypeptide(L)'
;MTALTATGHLQPYGVMTQPDTARVFDAIAAHGGKARFVGGLVRDALLKRDLVDVDIACDLRPEETVVALEKAELKVVPTGLKHGTVTAVTDTAAYEITTLRIDVTTDGRHAEVAFTDSWLGDAKRRDFTFNAIYCDPDGTIYDPFDGETDLREGRVRFIGIAEDRIAEDYLRILRFFRFHAWFGRPPLDPIGAEACRKGAHGLRSISPERLRDEMLKLLRSRSPAATIKDMIGFKVMPVILPDLADTSRLRMMEWLDSSALADPAIMPDPLRRLAALYRAPENTDDDFLAATDFGKALRLSNDETERFAAMISNASLISADMSEETTRRDLYRLGADAFRDAVLIAWATRASLPPRPGSVENKQWQDLLQAATDWTPATLPIQGRDILAAGLAPAGPQMGRLLKLAEEYWLANAFVPERDELMAYLAAQSAAKLQE
;
A
#
# COMPACT_ATOMS: atom_id res chain seq x y z
N MET A 1 -14.51 -34.14 15.68
CA MET A 1 -15.47 -33.17 16.24
C MET A 1 -15.81 -32.18 15.14
N THR A 2 -17.00 -32.29 14.55
CA THR A 2 -17.45 -31.47 13.41
C THR A 2 -18.04 -30.12 13.88
N ALA A 3 -18.50 -30.01 15.12
CA ALA A 3 -19.08 -28.80 15.69
C ALA A 3 -18.08 -27.98 16.53
N LEU A 4 -18.17 -26.66 16.44
CA LEU A 4 -17.51 -25.72 17.35
C LEU A 4 -18.42 -25.44 18.56
N THR A 5 -17.82 -25.17 19.71
CA THR A 5 -18.53 -24.72 20.92
C THR A 5 -18.59 -23.20 20.94
N ALA A 6 -19.74 -22.63 21.30
CA ALA A 6 -19.86 -21.19 21.44
C ALA A 6 -18.98 -20.67 22.59
N THR A 7 -18.25 -19.60 22.36
CA THR A 7 -17.30 -18.99 23.31
C THR A 7 -17.74 -17.60 23.78
N GLY A 8 -18.61 -16.92 23.04
CA GLY A 8 -19.00 -15.56 23.34
C GLY A 8 -20.10 -15.04 22.41
N HIS A 9 -20.31 -13.72 22.47
CA HIS A 9 -21.31 -13.02 21.66
C HIS A 9 -20.79 -11.65 21.24
N LEU A 10 -20.87 -11.36 19.94
CA LEU A 10 -20.57 -10.07 19.32
C LEU A 10 -21.90 -9.43 18.94
N GLN A 11 -22.08 -8.13 19.20
CA GLN A 11 -23.22 -7.41 18.62
C GLN A 11 -22.90 -7.09 17.15
N PRO A 12 -23.58 -7.71 16.16
CA PRO A 12 -23.29 -7.44 14.76
C PRO A 12 -23.65 -5.99 14.39
N TYR A 13 -22.89 -5.38 13.48
CA TYR A 13 -23.14 -4.03 12.99
C TYR A 13 -22.65 -3.85 11.56
N GLY A 14 -22.97 -2.70 10.96
CA GLY A 14 -22.50 -2.33 9.62
C GLY A 14 -22.97 -3.33 8.57
N VAL A 15 -22.05 -3.84 7.74
CA VAL A 15 -22.37 -4.81 6.69
C VAL A 15 -22.94 -6.13 7.23
N MET A 16 -22.62 -6.52 8.48
CA MET A 16 -23.11 -7.77 9.07
C MET A 16 -24.64 -7.78 9.27
N THR A 17 -25.26 -6.61 9.41
CA THR A 17 -26.70 -6.46 9.67
C THR A 17 -27.48 -5.97 8.45
N GLN A 18 -26.84 -5.88 7.27
CA GLN A 18 -27.51 -5.42 6.06
C GLN A 18 -28.53 -6.47 5.56
N PRO A 19 -29.66 -6.04 4.96
CA PRO A 19 -30.63 -6.97 4.38
C PRO A 19 -30.04 -7.92 3.34
N ASP A 20 -29.11 -7.43 2.52
CA ASP A 20 -28.40 -8.23 1.52
C ASP A 20 -27.54 -9.33 2.15
N THR A 21 -26.96 -9.07 3.33
CA THR A 21 -26.22 -10.08 4.09
C THR A 21 -27.16 -11.17 4.58
N ALA A 22 -28.32 -10.80 5.14
CA ALA A 22 -29.33 -11.79 5.54
C ALA A 22 -29.76 -12.66 4.36
N ARG A 23 -30.00 -12.07 3.17
CA ARG A 23 -30.33 -12.81 1.95
C ARG A 23 -29.27 -13.86 1.57
N VAL A 24 -27.98 -13.55 1.72
CA VAL A 24 -26.89 -14.50 1.45
C VAL A 24 -26.94 -15.69 2.41
N PHE A 25 -27.11 -15.44 3.71
CA PHE A 25 -27.21 -16.52 4.70
C PHE A 25 -28.50 -17.35 4.53
N ASP A 26 -29.63 -16.69 4.27
CA ASP A 26 -30.92 -17.34 4.02
C ASP A 26 -30.88 -18.21 2.76
N ALA A 27 -30.20 -17.76 1.70
CA ALA A 27 -30.00 -18.54 0.48
C ALA A 27 -29.25 -19.86 0.77
N ILE A 28 -28.15 -19.78 1.52
CA ILE A 28 -27.36 -20.96 1.93
C ILE A 28 -28.19 -21.88 2.84
N ALA A 29 -28.90 -21.31 3.81
CA ALA A 29 -29.74 -22.07 4.73
C ALA A 29 -30.92 -22.77 4.04
N ALA A 30 -31.56 -22.11 3.07
CA ALA A 30 -32.64 -22.68 2.26
C ALA A 30 -32.17 -23.87 1.39
N HIS A 31 -30.87 -23.93 1.09
CA HIS A 31 -30.24 -25.07 0.42
C HIS A 31 -29.77 -26.17 1.40
N GLY A 32 -30.03 -26.01 2.70
CA GLY A 32 -29.64 -26.96 3.74
C GLY A 32 -28.21 -26.79 4.28
N GLY A 33 -27.52 -25.72 3.89
CA GLY A 33 -26.17 -25.41 4.35
C GLY A 33 -26.14 -24.57 5.63
N LYS A 34 -24.96 -24.52 6.26
CA LYS A 34 -24.62 -23.60 7.34
C LYS A 34 -23.53 -22.66 6.90
N ALA A 35 -23.72 -21.38 7.18
CA ALA A 35 -22.74 -20.34 6.92
C ALA A 35 -22.41 -19.56 8.19
N ARG A 36 -21.19 -19.05 8.26
CA ARG A 36 -20.69 -18.18 9.33
C ARG A 36 -19.82 -17.07 8.77
N PHE A 37 -19.88 -15.90 9.37
CA PHE A 37 -18.82 -14.91 9.19
C PHE A 37 -17.50 -15.49 9.72
N VAL A 38 -16.38 -15.13 9.10
CA VAL A 38 -15.07 -15.63 9.50
C VAL A 38 -13.96 -14.62 9.24
N GLY A 39 -12.80 -14.81 9.87
CA GLY A 39 -11.55 -14.19 9.42
C GLY A 39 -11.47 -12.70 9.69
N GLY A 40 -11.10 -11.92 8.66
CA GLY A 40 -10.84 -10.49 8.80
C GLY A 40 -12.06 -9.71 9.28
N LEU A 41 -13.24 -10.06 8.78
CA LEU A 41 -14.50 -9.42 9.15
C LEU A 41 -14.79 -9.55 10.65
N VAL A 42 -14.69 -10.76 11.21
CA VAL A 42 -14.98 -10.99 12.64
C VAL A 42 -13.94 -10.32 13.54
N ARG A 43 -12.65 -10.39 13.16
CA ARG A 43 -11.57 -9.68 13.86
C ARG A 43 -11.82 -8.17 13.89
N ASP A 44 -12.14 -7.59 12.73
CA ASP A 44 -12.31 -6.14 12.62
C ASP A 44 -13.59 -5.67 13.33
N ALA A 45 -14.63 -6.52 13.37
CA ALA A 45 -15.85 -6.29 14.15
C ALA A 45 -15.59 -6.29 15.67
N LEU A 46 -14.79 -7.24 16.17
CA LEU A 46 -14.35 -7.27 17.56
C LEU A 46 -13.54 -6.02 17.95
N LEU A 47 -12.80 -5.44 16.99
CA LEU A 47 -12.04 -4.20 17.17
C LEU A 47 -12.88 -2.92 16.93
N LYS A 48 -14.18 -3.05 16.63
CA LYS A 48 -15.07 -1.92 16.31
C LYS A 48 -14.57 -1.05 15.16
N ARG A 49 -14.04 -1.67 14.11
CA ARG A 49 -13.53 -1.00 12.90
C ARG A 49 -14.61 -0.97 11.81
N ASP A 50 -14.39 -0.18 10.77
CA ASP A 50 -15.22 -0.23 9.58
C ASP A 50 -15.09 -1.60 8.90
N LEU A 51 -16.23 -2.17 8.49
CA LEU A 51 -16.33 -3.50 7.90
C LEU A 51 -16.63 -3.35 6.41
N VAL A 52 -15.68 -3.77 5.57
CA VAL A 52 -15.74 -3.57 4.12
C VAL A 52 -15.75 -4.90 3.37
N ASP A 53 -14.82 -5.80 3.70
CA ASP A 53 -14.71 -7.11 3.07
C ASP A 53 -15.53 -8.15 3.86
N VAL A 54 -16.49 -8.81 3.20
CA VAL A 54 -17.37 -9.79 3.85
C VAL A 54 -16.93 -11.22 3.54
N ASP A 55 -16.17 -11.81 4.45
CA ASP A 55 -15.74 -13.20 4.41
C ASP A 55 -16.77 -14.12 5.10
N ILE A 56 -17.29 -15.09 4.35
CA ILE A 56 -18.23 -16.11 4.83
C ILE A 56 -17.61 -17.49 4.60
N ALA A 57 -17.63 -18.35 5.62
CA ALA A 57 -17.36 -19.77 5.48
C ALA A 57 -18.67 -20.56 5.45
N CYS A 58 -18.79 -21.57 4.59
CA CYS A 58 -19.97 -22.44 4.55
C CYS A 58 -19.63 -23.91 4.30
N ASP A 59 -20.52 -24.82 4.69
CA ASP A 59 -20.37 -26.27 4.48
C ASP A 59 -20.91 -26.79 3.14
N LEU A 60 -21.52 -25.93 2.32
CA LEU A 60 -21.92 -26.25 0.95
C LEU A 60 -20.71 -26.34 0.03
N ARG A 61 -20.76 -27.26 -0.95
CA ARG A 61 -19.79 -27.28 -2.05
C ARG A 61 -19.93 -26.02 -2.91
N PRO A 62 -18.86 -25.58 -3.60
CA PRO A 62 -18.91 -24.34 -4.39
C PRO A 62 -20.04 -24.34 -5.42
N GLU A 63 -20.30 -25.48 -6.06
CA GLU A 63 -21.37 -25.63 -7.04
C GLU A 63 -22.75 -25.53 -6.40
N GLU A 64 -22.93 -26.07 -5.19
CA GLU A 64 -24.16 -25.96 -4.41
C GLU A 64 -24.38 -24.52 -3.92
N THR A 65 -23.32 -23.84 -3.50
CA THR A 65 -23.34 -22.43 -3.14
C THR A 65 -23.78 -21.56 -4.31
N VAL A 66 -23.26 -21.79 -5.52
CA VAL A 66 -23.69 -21.05 -6.73
C VAL A 66 -25.19 -21.24 -6.95
N VAL A 67 -25.68 -22.48 -6.92
CA VAL A 67 -27.11 -22.78 -7.11
C VAL A 67 -27.98 -22.14 -6.02
N ALA A 68 -27.53 -22.15 -4.77
CA ALA A 68 -28.23 -21.54 -3.64
C ALA A 68 -28.39 -20.02 -3.85
N LEU A 69 -27.32 -19.33 -4.23
CA LEU A 69 -27.30 -17.89 -4.43
C LEU A 69 -28.11 -17.46 -5.66
N GLU A 70 -27.99 -18.19 -6.78
CA GLU A 70 -28.75 -17.90 -8.00
C GLU A 70 -30.26 -18.08 -7.79
N LYS A 71 -30.68 -19.09 -7.01
CA LYS A 71 -32.09 -19.29 -6.62
C LYS A 71 -32.64 -18.14 -5.78
N ALA A 72 -31.79 -17.42 -5.05
CA ALA A 72 -32.14 -16.22 -4.29
C ALA A 72 -31.98 -14.92 -5.11
N GLU A 73 -31.80 -15.04 -6.43
CA GLU A 73 -31.63 -13.93 -7.38
C GLU A 73 -30.44 -13.03 -7.03
N LEU A 74 -29.39 -13.61 -6.45
CA LEU A 74 -28.13 -12.93 -6.18
C LEU A 74 -27.19 -13.12 -7.36
N LYS A 75 -26.52 -12.04 -7.78
CA LYS A 75 -25.51 -12.11 -8.85
C LYS A 75 -24.30 -12.87 -8.33
N VAL A 76 -23.92 -13.95 -9.02
CA VAL A 76 -22.77 -14.77 -8.65
C VAL A 76 -21.61 -14.54 -9.62
N VAL A 77 -20.41 -14.36 -9.07
CA VAL A 77 -19.16 -14.36 -9.81
C VAL A 77 -18.34 -15.55 -9.34
N PRO A 78 -18.01 -16.53 -10.21
CA PRO A 78 -17.27 -17.73 -9.84
C PRO A 78 -15.77 -17.42 -9.64
N THR A 79 -15.47 -16.73 -8.54
CA THR A 79 -14.13 -16.29 -8.14
C THR A 79 -13.36 -17.44 -7.49
N GLY A 80 -12.62 -18.20 -8.30
CA GLY A 80 -11.71 -19.21 -7.75
C GLY A 80 -12.42 -20.45 -7.20
N LEU A 81 -13.42 -20.95 -7.94
CA LEU A 81 -14.10 -22.23 -7.68
C LEU A 81 -13.15 -23.39 -7.35
N LYS A 82 -11.98 -23.44 -8.01
CA LYS A 82 -10.93 -24.44 -7.76
C LYS A 82 -10.40 -24.44 -6.33
N HIS A 83 -10.46 -23.30 -5.65
CA HIS A 83 -10.07 -23.14 -4.26
C HIS A 83 -11.29 -23.13 -3.31
N GLY A 84 -12.49 -23.23 -3.86
CA GLY A 84 -13.74 -23.28 -3.10
C GLY A 84 -14.33 -21.94 -2.74
N THR A 85 -13.98 -20.87 -3.44
CA THR A 85 -14.54 -19.54 -3.21
C THR A 85 -15.53 -19.17 -4.32
N VAL A 86 -16.61 -18.51 -3.93
CA VAL A 86 -17.66 -17.96 -4.78
C VAL A 86 -17.97 -16.55 -4.28
N THR A 87 -18.03 -15.56 -5.16
CA THR A 87 -18.39 -14.19 -4.77
C THR A 87 -19.84 -13.92 -5.14
N ALA A 88 -20.67 -13.60 -4.14
CA ALA A 88 -21.99 -13.00 -4.39
C ALA A 88 -21.84 -11.48 -4.44
N VAL A 89 -22.45 -10.83 -5.43
CA VAL A 89 -22.43 -9.37 -5.60
C VAL A 89 -23.84 -8.84 -5.47
N THR A 90 -23.99 -7.83 -4.62
CA THR A 90 -25.23 -7.08 -4.44
C THR A 90 -24.98 -5.61 -4.74
N ASP A 91 -26.03 -4.79 -4.67
CA ASP A 91 -25.89 -3.34 -4.85
C ASP A 91 -25.11 -2.69 -3.70
N THR A 92 -25.02 -3.35 -2.55
CA THR A 92 -24.44 -2.80 -1.32
C THR A 92 -23.05 -3.35 -0.99
N ALA A 93 -22.77 -4.62 -1.30
CA ALA A 93 -21.51 -5.28 -0.98
C ALA A 93 -21.19 -6.49 -1.87
N ALA A 94 -19.93 -6.91 -1.84
CA ALA A 94 -19.46 -8.19 -2.35
C ALA A 94 -19.17 -9.15 -1.18
N TYR A 95 -19.60 -10.39 -1.31
CA TYR A 95 -19.53 -11.43 -0.29
C TYR A 95 -18.65 -12.57 -0.79
N GLU A 96 -17.47 -12.78 -0.18
CA GLU A 96 -16.60 -13.89 -0.49
C GLU A 96 -17.00 -15.11 0.35
N ILE A 97 -17.68 -16.06 -0.29
CA ILE A 97 -18.20 -17.27 0.35
C ILE A 97 -17.26 -18.41 0.02
N THR A 98 -16.61 -18.96 1.03
CA THR A 98 -15.62 -20.03 0.89
C THR A 98 -16.10 -21.31 1.54
N THR A 99 -16.16 -22.40 0.77
CA THR A 99 -16.43 -23.75 1.29
C THR A 99 -15.36 -24.15 2.29
N LEU A 100 -15.79 -24.72 3.41
CA LEU A 100 -14.90 -25.31 4.41
C LEU A 100 -13.94 -26.30 3.74
N ARG A 101 -12.65 -26.15 4.03
CA ARG A 101 -11.61 -26.98 3.41
C ARG A 101 -10.47 -27.31 4.36
N ILE A 102 -9.75 -28.38 4.04
CA ILE A 102 -8.45 -28.73 4.59
C ILE A 102 -7.42 -28.73 3.46
N ASP A 103 -6.18 -28.37 3.78
CA ASP A 103 -5.09 -28.40 2.83
C ASP A 103 -4.53 -29.85 2.76
N VAL A 104 -4.53 -30.45 1.56
CA VAL A 104 -4.10 -31.85 1.32
C VAL A 104 -2.65 -31.93 0.87
N THR A 105 -2.22 -30.95 0.08
CA THR A 105 -0.83 -30.78 -0.33
C THR A 105 -0.48 -29.31 -0.21
N THR A 106 0.66 -29.01 0.40
CA THR A 106 1.04 -27.64 0.76
C THR A 106 2.33 -27.29 0.03
N ASP A 107 2.22 -26.92 -1.26
CA ASP A 107 3.31 -26.32 -2.02
C ASP A 107 2.93 -24.88 -2.41
N GLY A 108 3.06 -23.97 -1.44
CA GLY A 108 2.81 -22.54 -1.61
C GLY A 108 1.39 -22.23 -2.11
N ARG A 109 1.26 -21.65 -3.32
CA ARG A 109 -0.04 -21.26 -3.91
C ARG A 109 -0.76 -22.42 -4.61
N HIS A 110 -0.07 -23.52 -4.90
CA HIS A 110 -0.65 -24.69 -5.55
C HIS A 110 -1.15 -25.72 -4.52
N ALA A 111 -1.82 -25.23 -3.48
CA ALA A 111 -2.41 -26.12 -2.49
C ALA A 111 -3.60 -26.87 -3.10
N GLU A 112 -3.53 -28.20 -3.13
CA GLU A 112 -4.71 -29.04 -3.35
C GLU A 112 -5.56 -28.99 -2.08
N VAL A 113 -6.83 -28.63 -2.24
CA VAL A 113 -7.77 -28.51 -1.13
C VAL A 113 -8.77 -29.64 -1.18
N ALA A 114 -9.06 -30.25 -0.03
CA ALA A 114 -10.21 -31.13 0.13
C ALA A 114 -11.28 -30.41 0.93
N PHE A 115 -12.48 -30.32 0.37
CA PHE A 115 -13.62 -29.77 1.08
C PHE A 115 -14.04 -30.70 2.22
N THR A 116 -14.41 -30.11 3.36
CA THR A 116 -14.71 -30.79 4.61
C THR A 116 -16.00 -30.24 5.22
N ASP A 117 -16.66 -31.02 6.07
CA ASP A 117 -17.77 -30.60 6.93
C ASP A 117 -17.28 -30.18 8.34
N SER A 118 -15.97 -30.23 8.58
CA SER A 118 -15.36 -29.96 9.87
C SER A 118 -14.95 -28.49 10.00
N TRP A 119 -15.73 -27.72 10.75
CA TRP A 119 -15.40 -26.33 11.11
C TRP A 119 -14.06 -26.22 11.82
N LEU A 120 -13.75 -27.16 12.72
CA LEU A 120 -12.45 -27.22 13.39
C LEU A 120 -11.32 -27.56 12.40
N GLY A 121 -11.61 -28.36 11.37
CA GLY A 121 -10.69 -28.64 10.27
C GLY A 121 -10.33 -27.38 9.48
N ASP A 122 -11.33 -26.58 9.09
CA ASP A 122 -11.11 -25.29 8.42
C ASP A 122 -10.35 -24.31 9.33
N ALA A 123 -10.69 -24.28 10.62
CA ALA A 123 -10.02 -23.40 11.57
C ALA A 123 -8.53 -23.72 11.69
N LYS A 124 -8.14 -25.01 11.69
CA LYS A 124 -6.73 -25.44 11.82
C LYS A 124 -5.83 -24.99 10.67
N ARG A 125 -6.36 -24.86 9.44
CA ARG A 125 -5.59 -24.43 8.26
C ARG A 125 -5.42 -22.92 8.15
N ARG A 126 -6.05 -22.11 9.00
CA ARG A 126 -5.93 -20.63 9.00
C ARG A 126 -4.66 -20.20 9.69
N ASP A 127 -4.06 -19.09 9.29
CA ASP A 127 -2.72 -18.71 9.71
C ASP A 127 -2.61 -18.35 11.20
N PHE A 128 -3.44 -17.40 11.67
CA PHE A 128 -3.38 -16.83 13.01
C PHE A 128 -4.67 -17.06 13.78
N THR A 129 -4.56 -17.15 15.10
CA THR A 129 -5.65 -17.48 16.04
C THR A 129 -6.85 -16.56 15.86
N PHE A 130 -6.63 -15.24 15.83
CA PHE A 130 -7.70 -14.25 15.64
C PHE A 130 -8.33 -14.26 14.23
N ASN A 131 -7.71 -14.89 13.23
CA ASN A 131 -8.29 -15.07 11.89
C ASN A 131 -9.10 -16.37 11.77
N ALA A 132 -9.16 -17.17 12.83
CA ALA A 132 -9.94 -18.41 12.92
C ALA A 132 -11.12 -18.29 13.90
N ILE A 133 -11.58 -17.07 14.15
CA ILE A 133 -12.80 -16.78 14.88
C ILE A 133 -13.97 -16.77 13.88
N TYR A 134 -15.06 -17.43 14.25
CA TYR A 134 -16.30 -17.47 13.48
C TYR A 134 -17.42 -16.78 14.23
N CYS A 135 -18.38 -16.22 13.50
CA CYS A 135 -19.55 -15.57 14.07
C CYS A 135 -20.80 -15.93 13.26
N ASP A 136 -21.87 -16.36 13.94
CA ASP A 136 -23.18 -16.55 13.32
C ASP A 136 -23.87 -15.18 13.08
N PRO A 137 -24.89 -15.10 12.20
CA PRO A 137 -25.63 -13.85 11.96
C PRO A 137 -26.27 -13.22 13.19
N ASP A 138 -26.58 -14.03 14.21
CA ASP A 138 -27.15 -13.57 15.47
C ASP A 138 -26.11 -12.96 16.42
N GLY A 139 -24.81 -13.12 16.12
CA GLY A 139 -23.71 -12.65 16.96
C GLY A 139 -23.00 -13.74 17.75
N THR A 140 -23.45 -15.00 17.70
CA THR A 140 -22.80 -16.09 18.44
C THR A 140 -21.37 -16.33 17.94
N ILE A 141 -20.38 -16.25 18.83
CA ILE A 141 -18.96 -16.43 18.50
C ILE A 141 -18.50 -17.87 18.76
N TYR A 142 -17.65 -18.35 17.86
CA TYR A 142 -16.89 -19.59 18.01
C TYR A 142 -15.39 -19.32 17.84
N ASP A 143 -14.63 -19.47 18.93
CA ASP A 143 -13.18 -19.29 18.95
C ASP A 143 -12.45 -20.55 19.42
N PRO A 144 -12.08 -21.47 18.51
CA PRO A 144 -11.42 -22.72 18.88
C PRO A 144 -9.97 -22.56 19.36
N PHE A 145 -9.34 -21.40 19.20
CA PHE A 145 -7.91 -21.21 19.45
C PHE A 145 -7.55 -20.02 20.34
N ASP A 146 -8.52 -19.46 21.07
CA ASP A 146 -8.34 -18.32 21.97
C ASP A 146 -7.81 -17.07 21.24
N GLY A 147 -8.28 -16.88 20.01
CA GLY A 147 -8.00 -15.71 19.17
C GLY A 147 -8.56 -14.41 19.73
N GLU A 148 -9.69 -14.42 20.45
CA GLU A 148 -10.24 -13.22 21.11
C GLU A 148 -9.27 -12.68 22.17
N THR A 149 -8.64 -13.59 22.93
CA THR A 149 -7.63 -13.23 23.92
C THR A 149 -6.37 -12.70 23.28
N ASP A 150 -5.86 -13.37 22.25
CA ASP A 150 -4.70 -12.89 21.50
C ASP A 150 -4.94 -11.51 20.87
N LEU A 151 -6.12 -11.29 20.28
CA LEU A 151 -6.48 -10.00 19.69
C LEU A 151 -6.54 -8.87 20.73
N ARG A 152 -7.16 -9.13 21.89
CA ARG A 152 -7.26 -8.17 23.01
C ARG A 152 -5.89 -7.80 23.58
N GLU A 153 -4.98 -8.77 23.64
CA GLU A 153 -3.62 -8.57 24.16
C GLU A 153 -2.63 -8.09 23.10
N GLY A 154 -3.04 -8.03 21.82
CA GLY A 154 -2.19 -7.63 20.71
C GLY A 154 -1.13 -8.67 20.38
N ARG A 155 -1.42 -9.96 20.58
CA ARG A 155 -0.56 -11.08 20.20
C ARG A 155 -0.91 -11.58 18.81
N VAL A 156 0.10 -11.71 17.96
CA VAL A 156 -0.04 -12.38 16.66
C VAL A 156 0.55 -13.77 16.80
N ARG A 157 -0.32 -14.78 16.94
CA ARG A 157 0.09 -16.16 17.22
C ARG A 157 -0.40 -17.11 16.13
N PHE A 158 0.50 -17.96 15.65
CA PHE A 158 0.17 -18.99 14.68
C PHE A 158 -0.74 -20.07 15.29
N ILE A 159 -1.60 -20.64 14.46
CA ILE A 159 -2.38 -21.83 14.85
C ILE A 159 -1.50 -23.08 14.63
N GLY A 160 -1.27 -23.84 15.71
CA GLY A 160 -0.40 -25.02 15.68
C GLY A 160 1.08 -24.65 15.82
N ILE A 161 1.96 -25.40 15.16
CA ILE A 161 3.41 -25.19 15.17
C ILE A 161 3.77 -24.13 14.12
N ALA A 162 4.36 -23.01 14.54
CA ALA A 162 4.64 -21.87 13.66
C ALA A 162 5.52 -22.24 12.45
N GLU A 163 6.54 -23.07 12.65
CA GLU A 163 7.41 -23.54 11.58
C GLU A 163 6.65 -24.32 10.49
N ASP A 164 5.77 -25.24 10.88
CA ASP A 164 4.95 -26.01 9.93
C ASP A 164 4.06 -25.08 9.13
N ARG A 165 3.41 -24.10 9.80
CA ARG A 165 2.57 -23.12 9.12
C ARG A 165 3.36 -22.26 8.15
N ILE A 166 4.58 -21.87 8.50
CA ILE A 166 5.42 -21.09 7.58
C ILE A 166 5.86 -21.93 6.39
N ALA A 167 6.15 -23.22 6.58
CA ALA A 167 6.53 -24.12 5.50
C ALA A 167 5.40 -24.37 4.50
N GLU A 168 4.13 -24.32 4.93
CA GLU A 168 2.97 -24.42 4.04
C GLU A 168 2.87 -23.24 3.05
N ASP A 169 3.12 -22.01 3.53
CA ASP A 169 3.18 -20.79 2.71
C ASP A 169 4.08 -19.75 3.38
N TYR A 170 5.29 -19.58 2.83
CA TYR A 170 6.27 -18.64 3.37
C TYR A 170 5.76 -17.19 3.41
N LEU A 171 4.75 -16.81 2.60
CA LEU A 171 4.14 -15.47 2.68
C LEU A 171 3.59 -15.17 4.08
N ARG A 172 3.26 -16.20 4.88
CA ARG A 172 2.78 -16.03 6.25
C ARG A 172 3.79 -15.33 7.16
N ILE A 173 5.08 -15.33 6.82
CA ILE A 173 6.10 -14.50 7.50
C ILE A 173 5.76 -13.02 7.33
N LEU A 174 5.51 -12.55 6.10
CA LEU A 174 5.15 -11.14 5.87
C LEU A 174 3.79 -10.81 6.47
N ARG A 175 2.84 -11.75 6.44
CA ARG A 175 1.53 -11.58 7.10
C ARG A 175 1.67 -11.45 8.62
N PHE A 176 2.55 -12.21 9.26
CA PHE A 176 2.83 -12.11 10.70
C PHE A 176 3.27 -10.68 11.06
N PHE A 177 4.26 -10.13 10.35
CA PHE A 177 4.71 -8.75 10.58
C PHE A 177 3.65 -7.72 10.20
N ARG A 178 2.95 -7.89 9.07
CA ARG A 178 1.84 -7.00 8.69
C ARG A 178 0.81 -6.94 9.82
N PHE A 179 0.33 -8.09 10.28
CA PHE A 179 -0.67 -8.12 11.34
C PHE A 179 -0.14 -7.59 12.66
N HIS A 180 1.15 -7.78 12.96
CA HIS A 180 1.76 -7.14 14.12
C HIS A 180 1.77 -5.61 13.99
N ALA A 181 2.05 -5.06 12.80
CA ALA A 181 2.02 -3.63 12.57
C ALA A 181 0.60 -3.02 12.73
N TRP A 182 -0.45 -3.79 12.43
CA TRP A 182 -1.84 -3.34 12.49
C TRP A 182 -2.51 -3.58 13.85
N PHE A 183 -2.25 -4.72 14.48
CA PHE A 183 -2.99 -5.21 15.65
C PHE A 183 -2.08 -5.59 16.81
N GLY A 184 -0.78 -5.72 16.55
CA GLY A 184 0.18 -6.18 17.53
C GLY A 184 0.53 -5.13 18.58
N ARG A 185 0.95 -5.62 19.75
CA ARG A 185 1.60 -4.80 20.78
C ARG A 185 3.00 -5.37 21.01
N PRO A 186 4.04 -4.53 21.17
CA PRO A 186 5.36 -5.02 21.54
C PRO A 186 5.35 -5.72 22.91
N PRO A 187 6.19 -6.75 23.11
CA PRO A 187 7.09 -7.37 22.13
C PRO A 187 6.36 -8.32 21.16
N LEU A 188 7.02 -8.67 20.05
CA LEU A 188 6.57 -9.75 19.17
C LEU A 188 6.41 -11.07 19.92
N ASP A 189 5.51 -11.94 19.44
CA ASP A 189 5.46 -13.33 19.89
C ASP A 189 6.81 -14.01 19.59
N PRO A 190 7.57 -14.46 20.61
CA PRO A 190 8.94 -14.93 20.39
C PRO A 190 8.99 -16.23 19.59
N ILE A 191 7.98 -17.10 19.72
CA ILE A 191 7.89 -18.36 18.98
C ILE A 191 7.68 -18.06 17.50
N GLY A 192 6.66 -17.25 17.17
CA GLY A 192 6.38 -16.83 15.80
C GLY A 192 7.52 -16.06 15.15
N ALA A 193 8.17 -15.15 15.89
CA ALA A 193 9.28 -14.37 15.37
C ALA A 193 10.52 -15.23 15.07
N GLU A 194 10.84 -16.20 15.93
CA GLU A 194 11.94 -17.13 15.70
C GLU A 194 11.64 -18.09 14.53
N ALA A 195 10.41 -18.58 14.40
CA ALA A 195 9.98 -19.36 13.25
C ALA A 195 10.09 -18.55 11.93
N CYS A 196 9.72 -17.26 11.96
CA CYS A 196 9.89 -16.35 10.84
C CYS A 196 11.37 -16.18 10.44
N ARG A 197 12.26 -16.02 11.43
CA ARG A 197 13.71 -15.94 11.19
C ARG A 197 14.24 -17.19 10.50
N LYS A 198 13.86 -18.38 10.98
CA LYS A 198 14.27 -19.67 10.38
C LYS A 198 13.72 -19.85 8.96
N GLY A 199 12.48 -19.44 8.72
CA GLY A 199 11.81 -19.56 7.43
C GLY A 199 12.13 -18.46 6.41
N ALA A 200 12.89 -17.42 6.79
CA ALA A 200 13.08 -16.21 5.97
C ALA A 200 13.60 -16.50 4.55
N HIS A 201 14.49 -17.48 4.37
CA HIS A 201 15.00 -17.85 3.03
C HIS A 201 13.92 -18.42 2.11
N GLY A 202 12.89 -19.07 2.66
CA GLY A 202 11.77 -19.59 1.89
C GLY A 202 10.96 -18.50 1.20
N LEU A 203 11.01 -17.24 1.69
CA LEU A 203 10.37 -16.10 1.03
C LEU A 203 10.90 -15.84 -0.38
N ARG A 204 12.11 -16.31 -0.74
CA ARG A 204 12.65 -16.18 -2.10
C ARG A 204 11.86 -16.99 -3.14
N SER A 205 11.06 -17.96 -2.70
CA SER A 205 10.14 -18.71 -3.57
C SER A 205 8.83 -17.95 -3.86
N ILE A 206 8.55 -16.87 -3.13
CA ILE A 206 7.32 -16.10 -3.25
C ILE A 206 7.44 -15.12 -4.43
N SER A 207 6.40 -15.06 -5.25
CA SER A 207 6.31 -14.11 -6.36
C SER A 207 6.44 -12.65 -5.87
N PRO A 208 7.17 -11.79 -6.59
CA PRO A 208 7.35 -10.38 -6.20
C PRO A 208 6.05 -9.62 -5.98
N GLU A 209 4.98 -9.90 -6.73
CA GLU A 209 3.67 -9.25 -6.60
C GLU A 209 3.05 -9.51 -5.21
N ARG A 210 3.09 -10.76 -4.73
CA ARG A 210 2.59 -11.12 -3.40
C ARG A 210 3.43 -10.49 -2.29
N LEU A 211 4.75 -10.41 -2.50
CA LEU A 211 5.66 -9.75 -1.58
C LEU A 211 5.35 -8.25 -1.50
N ARG A 212 5.26 -7.59 -2.65
CA ARG A 212 4.87 -6.18 -2.80
C ARG A 212 3.54 -5.89 -2.09
N ASP A 213 2.52 -6.71 -2.32
CA ASP A 213 1.19 -6.48 -1.75
C ASP A 213 1.20 -6.54 -0.22
N GLU A 214 1.90 -7.51 0.37
CA GLU A 214 2.05 -7.60 1.82
C GLU A 214 2.89 -6.44 2.39
N MET A 215 3.97 -6.05 1.69
CA MET A 215 4.80 -4.90 2.09
C MET A 215 4.02 -3.59 2.05
N LEU A 216 3.30 -3.30 0.98
CA LEU A 216 2.48 -2.09 0.88
C LEU A 216 1.37 -2.07 1.93
N LYS A 217 0.73 -3.22 2.22
CA LYS A 217 -0.27 -3.32 3.31
C LYS A 217 0.34 -3.08 4.69
N LEU A 218 1.57 -3.55 4.95
CA LEU A 218 2.30 -3.27 6.19
C LEU A 218 2.61 -1.77 6.29
N LEU A 219 3.11 -1.15 5.22
CA LEU A 219 3.47 0.26 5.18
C LEU A 219 2.26 1.21 5.33
N ARG A 220 1.03 0.75 5.09
CA ARG A 220 -0.21 1.49 5.41
C ARG A 220 -0.56 1.54 6.90
N SER A 221 0.04 0.68 7.72
CA SER A 221 -0.25 0.64 9.16
C SER A 221 0.13 1.95 9.86
N ARG A 222 -0.32 2.17 11.09
CA ARG A 222 -0.05 3.43 11.80
C ARG A 222 1.43 3.65 12.15
N SER A 223 2.19 2.58 12.38
CA SER A 223 3.57 2.66 12.90
C SER A 223 4.49 1.58 12.30
N PRO A 224 4.69 1.53 10.96
CA PRO A 224 5.40 0.45 10.30
C PRO A 224 6.91 0.37 10.64
N ALA A 225 7.57 1.46 11.00
CA ALA A 225 9.03 1.54 11.20
C ALA A 225 9.50 0.63 12.32
N ALA A 226 8.72 0.54 13.41
CA ALA A 226 9.03 -0.37 14.52
C ALA A 226 9.01 -1.82 14.04
N THR A 227 7.97 -2.22 13.31
CA THR A 227 7.85 -3.58 12.76
C THR A 227 8.93 -3.87 11.72
N ILE A 228 9.22 -2.94 10.81
CA ILE A 228 10.30 -3.12 9.83
C ILE A 228 11.65 -3.27 10.54
N LYS A 229 11.90 -2.49 11.60
CA LYS A 229 13.10 -2.62 12.42
C LYS A 229 13.19 -4.02 13.06
N ASP A 230 12.08 -4.56 13.54
CA ASP A 230 12.04 -5.93 14.04
C ASP A 230 12.32 -6.94 12.92
N MET A 231 11.74 -6.77 11.74
CA MET A 231 12.01 -7.63 10.57
C MET A 231 13.50 -7.62 10.17
N ILE A 232 14.17 -6.47 10.28
CA ILE A 232 15.63 -6.37 10.09
C ILE A 232 16.38 -7.13 11.20
N GLY A 233 15.96 -6.96 12.46
CA GLY A 233 16.52 -7.65 13.62
C GLY A 233 16.45 -9.18 13.49
N PHE A 234 15.29 -9.69 13.05
CA PHE A 234 15.04 -11.10 12.75
C PHE A 234 15.53 -11.53 11.36
N LYS A 235 16.35 -10.72 10.68
CA LYS A 235 17.00 -11.06 9.40
C LYS A 235 16.04 -11.39 8.25
N VAL A 236 14.78 -10.96 8.33
CA VAL A 236 13.79 -11.16 7.27
C VAL A 236 14.01 -10.18 6.13
N MET A 237 14.06 -8.87 6.42
CA MET A 237 14.29 -7.83 5.38
C MET A 237 15.61 -8.03 4.60
N PRO A 238 16.77 -8.27 5.26
CA PRO A 238 18.04 -8.48 4.55
C PRO A 238 18.02 -9.67 3.58
N VAL A 239 17.15 -10.65 3.79
CA VAL A 239 17.06 -11.83 2.93
C VAL A 239 16.29 -11.54 1.63
N ILE A 240 15.29 -10.66 1.67
CA ILE A 240 14.34 -10.47 0.55
C ILE A 240 14.47 -9.11 -0.13
N LEU A 241 14.71 -8.04 0.63
CA LEU A 241 14.73 -6.66 0.18
C LEU A 241 15.79 -5.87 0.97
N PRO A 242 17.09 -6.16 0.75
CA PRO A 242 18.18 -5.53 1.51
C PRO A 242 18.25 -4.01 1.34
N ASP A 243 17.75 -3.48 0.23
CA ASP A 243 17.72 -2.05 -0.06
C ASP A 243 16.71 -1.29 0.82
N LEU A 244 15.76 -2.01 1.45
CA LEU A 244 14.76 -1.42 2.35
C LEU A 244 15.24 -1.43 3.80
N ALA A 245 16.17 -0.52 4.12
CA ALA A 245 16.89 -0.51 5.40
C ALA A 245 16.76 0.79 6.22
N ASP A 246 16.28 1.90 5.64
CA ASP A 246 16.26 3.20 6.33
C ASP A 246 15.05 3.39 7.25
N THR A 247 15.06 2.68 8.37
CA THR A 247 13.99 2.78 9.39
C THR A 247 13.95 4.15 10.09
N SER A 248 15.05 4.90 10.09
CA SER A 248 15.11 6.22 10.72
C SER A 248 14.35 7.25 9.90
N ARG A 249 14.54 7.26 8.59
CA ARG A 249 13.77 8.10 7.67
C ARG A 249 12.31 7.68 7.59
N LEU A 250 12.01 6.38 7.55
CA LEU A 250 10.63 5.89 7.61
C LEU A 250 9.91 6.37 8.88
N ARG A 251 10.56 6.32 10.04
CA ARG A 251 9.99 6.85 11.29
C ARG A 251 9.71 8.35 11.23
N MET A 252 10.54 9.13 10.54
CA MET A 252 10.27 10.57 10.35
C MET A 252 9.12 10.79 9.38
N MET A 253 9.04 10.00 8.30
CA MET A 253 7.91 10.04 7.37
C MET A 253 6.58 9.74 8.07
N GLU A 254 6.55 8.71 8.94
CA GLU A 254 5.37 8.39 9.76
C GLU A 254 4.94 9.56 10.64
N TRP A 255 5.91 10.23 11.27
CA TRP A 255 5.61 11.40 12.08
C TRP A 255 5.02 12.52 11.22
N LEU A 256 5.58 12.78 10.04
CA LEU A 256 5.12 13.82 9.10
C LEU A 256 3.70 13.55 8.59
N ASP A 257 3.45 12.35 8.05
CA ASP A 257 2.19 12.00 7.36
C ASP A 257 1.04 11.55 8.27
N SER A 258 1.31 11.36 9.58
CA SER A 258 0.30 10.88 10.53
C SER A 258 0.05 11.82 11.72
N SER A 259 0.95 12.75 12.05
CA SER A 259 0.80 13.53 13.28
C SER A 259 1.35 14.96 13.23
N ALA A 260 2.46 15.21 12.55
CA ALA A 260 3.13 16.50 12.58
C ALA A 260 2.40 17.57 11.77
N LEU A 261 1.92 17.20 10.58
CA LEU A 261 1.30 18.12 9.64
C LEU A 261 -0.22 18.15 9.79
N ALA A 262 -0.83 17.00 10.08
CA ALA A 262 -2.28 16.84 10.20
C ALA A 262 -3.05 17.43 8.98
N ASP A 263 -2.45 17.33 7.80
CA ASP A 263 -2.98 17.86 6.54
C ASP A 263 -3.71 16.73 5.77
N PRO A 264 -5.00 16.89 5.42
CA PRO A 264 -5.74 15.92 4.62
C PRO A 264 -5.11 15.61 3.24
N ALA A 265 -4.31 16.51 2.68
CA ALA A 265 -3.55 16.26 1.45
C ALA A 265 -2.31 15.38 1.68
N ILE A 266 -1.90 15.19 2.95
CA ILE A 266 -0.69 14.47 3.36
C ILE A 266 -1.11 13.33 4.30
N MET A 267 -1.86 12.38 3.77
CA MET A 267 -2.25 11.15 4.47
C MET A 267 -1.17 10.07 4.35
N PRO A 268 -1.17 9.02 5.19
CA PRO A 268 -0.27 7.88 5.03
C PRO A 268 -0.33 7.26 3.62
N ASP A 269 0.77 7.35 2.89
CA ASP A 269 0.93 6.78 1.54
C ASP A 269 1.99 5.67 1.59
N PRO A 270 1.62 4.41 1.26
CA PRO A 270 2.55 3.28 1.36
C PRO A 270 3.70 3.35 0.34
N LEU A 271 3.51 3.98 -0.83
CA LEU A 271 4.56 4.14 -1.83
C LEU A 271 5.58 5.19 -1.40
N ARG A 272 5.12 6.30 -0.82
CA ARG A 272 6.00 7.31 -0.20
C ARG A 272 6.76 6.75 1.00
N ARG A 273 6.12 5.94 1.83
CA ARG A 273 6.78 5.22 2.93
C ARG A 273 7.77 4.17 2.43
N LEU A 274 7.48 3.49 1.31
CA LEU A 274 8.43 2.61 0.64
C LEU A 274 9.66 3.39 0.18
N ALA A 275 9.48 4.55 -0.45
CA ALA A 275 10.58 5.45 -0.85
C ALA A 275 11.38 5.94 0.37
N ALA A 276 10.71 6.29 1.47
CA ALA A 276 11.37 6.65 2.72
C ALA A 276 12.21 5.51 3.31
N LEU A 277 11.87 4.25 3.04
CA LEU A 277 12.62 3.08 3.53
C LEU A 277 13.79 2.68 2.60
N TYR A 278 13.70 3.03 1.31
CA TYR A 278 14.65 2.61 0.27
C TYR A 278 15.99 3.35 0.31
N ARG A 279 17.09 2.61 0.35
CA ARG A 279 18.44 3.16 0.21
C ARG A 279 18.99 2.77 -1.15
N ALA A 280 19.34 3.77 -1.97
CA ALA A 280 20.03 3.53 -3.22
C ALA A 280 21.39 2.85 -2.95
N PRO A 281 21.86 1.96 -3.85
CA PRO A 281 23.19 1.36 -3.75
C PRO A 281 24.28 2.44 -3.75
N GLU A 282 25.30 2.31 -2.90
CA GLU A 282 26.36 3.34 -2.73
C GLU A 282 27.18 3.65 -4.00
N ASN A 283 27.14 2.78 -5.02
CA ASN A 283 27.91 2.90 -6.26
C ASN A 283 27.02 3.18 -7.49
N THR A 284 25.83 3.77 -7.32
CA THR A 284 25.02 4.18 -8.47
C THR A 284 25.35 5.61 -8.89
N ASP A 285 25.56 5.81 -10.19
CA ASP A 285 25.70 7.15 -10.79
C ASP A 285 24.33 7.82 -11.03
N ASP A 286 23.24 7.04 -10.94
CA ASP A 286 21.87 7.48 -11.23
C ASP A 286 20.87 6.85 -10.23
N ASP A 287 20.43 7.66 -9.26
CA ASP A 287 19.43 7.25 -8.26
C ASP A 287 18.06 6.96 -8.89
N PHE A 288 17.70 7.67 -9.97
CA PHE A 288 16.41 7.49 -10.64
C PHE A 288 16.38 6.13 -11.34
N LEU A 289 17.46 5.76 -12.04
CA LEU A 289 17.56 4.46 -12.71
C LEU A 289 17.57 3.31 -11.69
N ALA A 290 18.37 3.42 -10.61
CA ALA A 290 18.42 2.41 -9.56
C ALA A 290 17.05 2.20 -8.89
N ALA A 291 16.34 3.29 -8.59
CA ALA A 291 14.99 3.23 -8.03
C ALA A 291 13.96 2.66 -9.03
N THR A 292 14.09 2.98 -10.31
CA THR A 292 13.26 2.42 -11.39
C THR A 292 13.43 0.91 -11.48
N ASP A 293 14.66 0.42 -11.47
CA ASP A 293 14.95 -1.01 -11.54
C ASP A 293 14.45 -1.76 -10.30
N PHE A 294 14.60 -1.17 -9.11
CA PHE A 294 14.02 -1.69 -7.88
C PHE A 294 12.48 -1.77 -7.98
N GLY A 295 11.81 -0.70 -8.42
CA GLY A 295 10.36 -0.67 -8.58
C GLY A 295 9.85 -1.74 -9.55
N LYS A 296 10.53 -1.94 -10.68
CA LYS A 296 10.22 -3.01 -11.65
C LYS A 296 10.44 -4.41 -11.07
N ALA A 297 11.52 -4.61 -10.32
CA ALA A 297 11.81 -5.89 -9.66
C ALA A 297 10.74 -6.25 -8.62
N LEU A 298 10.22 -5.25 -7.90
CA LEU A 298 9.10 -5.40 -6.97
C LEU A 298 7.74 -5.47 -7.69
N ARG A 299 7.71 -5.35 -9.02
CA ARG A 299 6.50 -5.37 -9.85
C ARG A 299 5.52 -4.24 -9.50
N LEU A 300 6.01 -3.06 -9.17
CA LEU A 300 5.15 -1.87 -9.12
C LEU A 300 4.54 -1.62 -10.53
N SER A 301 3.38 -0.97 -10.59
CA SER A 301 2.85 -0.48 -11.88
C SER A 301 3.81 0.56 -12.48
N ASN A 302 3.62 0.89 -13.77
CA ASN A 302 4.48 1.88 -14.43
C ASN A 302 4.40 3.24 -13.71
N ASP A 303 3.19 3.70 -13.41
CA ASP A 303 2.96 4.98 -12.72
C ASP A 303 3.53 4.97 -11.30
N GLU A 304 3.38 3.86 -10.56
CA GLU A 304 3.99 3.72 -9.23
C GLU A 304 5.52 3.68 -9.30
N THR A 305 6.10 3.04 -10.31
CA THR A 305 7.55 2.97 -10.51
C THR A 305 8.11 4.34 -10.82
N GLU A 306 7.48 5.08 -11.74
CA GLU A 306 7.89 6.43 -12.10
C GLU A 306 7.77 7.39 -10.92
N ARG A 307 6.63 7.37 -10.20
CA ARG A 307 6.46 8.17 -8.99
C ARG A 307 7.49 7.81 -7.92
N PHE A 308 7.73 6.51 -7.68
CA PHE A 308 8.74 6.04 -6.72
C PHE A 308 10.15 6.54 -7.05
N ALA A 309 10.57 6.40 -8.31
CA ALA A 309 11.87 6.86 -8.75
C ALA A 309 12.01 8.39 -8.67
N ALA A 310 10.98 9.12 -9.10
CA ALA A 310 10.94 10.58 -9.03
C ALA A 310 11.01 11.10 -7.58
N MET A 311 10.35 10.43 -6.61
CA MET A 311 10.44 10.79 -5.19
C MET A 311 11.88 10.77 -4.68
N ILE A 312 12.65 9.76 -5.09
CA ILE A 312 14.03 9.56 -4.63
C ILE A 312 14.96 10.55 -5.33
N SER A 313 14.88 10.67 -6.66
CA SER A 313 15.76 11.55 -7.43
C SER A 313 15.51 13.02 -7.11
N ASN A 314 14.25 13.45 -7.04
CA ASN A 314 13.90 14.85 -6.86
C ASN A 314 14.16 15.33 -5.42
N ALA A 315 14.09 14.45 -4.42
CA ALA A 315 14.38 14.82 -3.04
C ALA A 315 15.82 15.34 -2.86
N SER A 316 16.77 14.92 -3.70
CA SER A 316 18.15 15.43 -3.68
C SER A 316 18.26 16.90 -4.10
N LEU A 317 17.25 17.41 -4.82
CA LEU A 317 17.19 18.79 -5.31
C LEU A 317 16.49 19.75 -4.35
N ILE A 318 15.86 19.24 -3.28
CA ILE A 318 15.09 20.04 -2.34
C ILE A 318 15.91 20.36 -1.10
N SER A 319 15.96 21.65 -0.72
CA SER A 319 16.48 22.12 0.56
C SER A 319 15.46 23.01 1.28
N ALA A 320 15.51 23.09 2.61
CA ALA A 320 14.58 23.92 3.36
C ALA A 320 14.70 25.41 2.98
N ASP A 321 15.90 25.88 2.68
CA ASP A 321 16.24 27.27 2.41
C ASP A 321 16.15 27.67 0.94
N MET A 322 15.43 26.89 0.12
CA MET A 322 15.17 27.23 -1.29
C MET A 322 14.56 28.62 -1.44
N SER A 323 15.05 29.38 -2.42
CA SER A 323 14.44 30.66 -2.77
C SER A 323 13.04 30.45 -3.37
N GLU A 324 12.21 31.48 -3.30
CA GLU A 324 10.88 31.46 -3.94
C GLU A 324 10.97 31.18 -5.45
N GLU A 325 11.96 31.77 -6.13
CA GLU A 325 12.22 31.55 -7.57
C GLU A 325 12.53 30.07 -7.86
N THR A 326 13.42 29.46 -7.07
CA THR A 326 13.79 28.04 -7.21
C THR A 326 12.57 27.15 -6.95
N THR A 327 11.83 27.45 -5.88
CA THR A 327 10.61 26.71 -5.49
C THR A 327 9.57 26.73 -6.61
N ARG A 328 9.26 27.91 -7.17
CA ARG A 328 8.29 28.05 -8.26
C ARG A 328 8.76 27.36 -9.54
N ARG A 329 10.05 27.43 -9.85
CA ARG A 329 10.64 26.73 -11.01
C ARG A 329 10.49 25.22 -10.87
N ASP A 330 10.77 24.67 -9.70
CA ASP A 330 10.70 23.23 -9.47
C ASP A 330 9.24 22.77 -9.39
N LEU A 331 8.33 23.55 -8.82
CA LEU A 331 6.88 23.33 -8.89
C LEU A 331 6.36 23.31 -10.33
N TYR A 332 6.84 24.22 -11.19
CA TYR A 332 6.46 24.23 -12.60
C TYR A 332 6.95 22.98 -13.34
N ARG A 333 8.19 22.54 -13.08
CA ARG A 333 8.78 21.38 -13.76
C ARG A 333 8.23 20.04 -13.28
N LEU A 334 8.02 19.90 -11.97
CA LEU A 334 7.61 18.65 -11.35
C LEU A 334 6.09 18.51 -11.22
N GLY A 335 5.37 19.63 -11.12
CA GLY A 335 4.00 19.66 -10.65
C GLY A 335 3.90 19.59 -9.12
N ALA A 336 2.74 19.97 -8.59
CA ALA A 336 2.52 20.13 -7.15
C ALA A 336 2.70 18.82 -6.37
N ASP A 337 2.16 17.70 -6.87
CA ASP A 337 2.17 16.43 -6.14
C ASP A 337 3.58 15.81 -6.05
N ALA A 338 4.32 15.78 -7.17
CA ALA A 338 5.69 15.27 -7.19
C ALA A 338 6.65 16.16 -6.38
N PHE A 339 6.44 17.48 -6.42
CA PHE A 339 7.19 18.41 -5.56
C PHE A 339 6.87 18.16 -4.08
N ARG A 340 5.60 17.97 -3.72
CA ARG A 340 5.18 17.65 -2.34
C ARG A 340 5.86 16.38 -1.84
N ASP A 341 5.81 15.30 -2.62
CA ASP A 341 6.47 14.05 -2.25
C ASP A 341 7.99 14.22 -2.08
N ALA A 342 8.65 14.96 -2.97
CA ALA A 342 10.08 15.26 -2.87
C ALA A 342 10.44 16.03 -1.59
N VAL A 343 9.65 17.07 -1.26
CA VAL A 343 9.79 17.85 -0.01
C VAL A 343 9.66 16.95 1.22
N LEU A 344 8.66 16.06 1.23
CA LEU A 344 8.43 15.14 2.36
C LEU A 344 9.58 14.14 2.54
N ILE A 345 10.12 13.60 1.45
CA ILE A 345 11.28 12.68 1.51
C ILE A 345 12.54 13.43 1.95
N ALA A 346 12.79 14.63 1.44
CA ALA A 346 13.92 15.47 1.81
C ALA A 346 13.85 15.87 3.30
N TRP A 347 12.67 16.31 3.77
CA TRP A 347 12.46 16.66 5.17
C TRP A 347 12.61 15.44 6.08
N ALA A 348 12.01 14.29 5.74
CA ALA A 348 12.18 13.06 6.52
C ALA A 348 13.65 12.63 6.61
N THR A 349 14.40 12.75 5.50
CA THR A 349 15.85 12.48 5.46
C THR A 349 16.58 13.42 6.41
N ARG A 350 16.35 14.74 6.30
CA ARG A 350 17.00 15.75 7.13
C ARG A 350 16.65 15.60 8.62
N ALA A 351 15.41 15.26 8.96
CA ALA A 351 14.95 15.06 10.33
C ALA A 351 15.46 13.76 10.97
N SER A 352 15.89 12.79 10.15
CA SER A 352 16.46 11.52 10.63
C SER A 352 17.89 11.67 11.19
N LEU A 353 18.57 12.76 10.87
CA LEU A 353 19.96 13.04 11.26
C LEU A 353 20.03 14.04 12.43
N PRO A 354 20.90 13.81 13.44
CA PRO A 354 21.18 14.79 14.48
C PRO A 354 22.18 15.88 14.01
N PRO A 355 22.05 17.14 14.48
CA PRO A 355 20.95 17.66 15.27
C PRO A 355 19.67 17.78 14.43
N ARG A 356 18.52 17.47 15.04
CA ARG A 356 17.23 17.57 14.35
C ARG A 356 16.92 19.03 13.96
N PRO A 357 16.11 19.24 12.91
CA PRO A 357 15.67 20.57 12.50
C PRO A 357 15.06 21.37 13.65
N GLY A 358 15.52 22.61 13.79
CA GLY A 358 14.95 23.58 14.73
C GLY A 358 13.60 24.13 14.23
N SER A 359 12.99 25.02 15.02
CA SER A 359 11.70 25.63 14.66
C SER A 359 11.75 26.41 13.35
N VAL A 360 12.84 27.15 13.09
CA VAL A 360 13.03 27.94 11.86
C VAL A 360 13.06 27.03 10.63
N GLU A 361 13.90 25.99 10.68
CA GLU A 361 14.02 25.03 9.57
C GLU A 361 12.71 24.26 9.34
N ASN A 362 12.02 23.84 10.40
CA ASN A 362 10.70 23.20 10.27
C ASN A 362 9.66 24.13 9.63
N LYS A 363 9.70 25.44 9.92
CA LYS A 363 8.80 26.41 9.29
C LYS A 363 9.09 26.53 7.79
N GLN A 364 10.37 26.57 7.41
CA GLN A 364 10.77 26.58 6.01
C GLN A 364 10.27 25.35 5.23
N TRP A 365 10.39 24.15 5.81
CA TRP A 365 9.80 22.94 5.21
C TRP A 365 8.28 23.03 5.03
N GLN A 366 7.57 23.58 6.01
CA GLN A 366 6.13 23.81 5.92
C GLN A 366 5.78 24.82 4.81
N ASP A 367 6.58 25.87 4.64
CA ASP A 367 6.37 26.89 3.62
C ASP A 367 6.50 26.30 2.20
N LEU A 368 7.41 25.34 1.99
CA LEU A 368 7.51 24.59 0.72
C LEU A 368 6.26 23.75 0.44
N LEU A 369 5.71 23.08 1.46
CA LEU A 369 4.46 22.32 1.32
C LEU A 369 3.26 23.24 1.05
N GLN A 370 3.24 24.40 1.69
CA GLN A 370 2.22 25.42 1.44
C GLN A 370 2.32 25.96 0.01
N ALA A 371 3.53 26.24 -0.50
CA ALA A 371 3.74 26.64 -1.88
C ALA A 371 3.24 25.60 -2.88
N ALA A 372 3.39 24.31 -2.59
CA ALA A 372 2.83 23.22 -3.40
C ALA A 372 1.30 23.19 -3.38
N THR A 373 0.71 23.53 -2.24
CA THR A 373 -0.75 23.58 -2.05
C THR A 373 -1.37 24.77 -2.79
N ASP A 374 -0.70 25.93 -2.75
CA ASP A 374 -1.16 27.16 -3.39
C ASP A 374 -0.76 27.23 -4.88
N TRP A 375 -0.04 26.24 -5.39
CA TRP A 375 0.46 26.24 -6.75
C TRP A 375 -0.67 26.20 -7.78
N THR A 376 -0.69 27.21 -8.66
CA THR A 376 -1.53 27.21 -9.85
C THR A 376 -0.65 26.97 -11.07
N PRO A 377 -0.89 25.92 -11.87
CA PRO A 377 -0.09 25.62 -13.05
C PRO A 377 0.03 26.83 -13.99
N ALA A 378 1.26 27.33 -14.14
CA ALA A 378 1.57 28.39 -15.09
C ALA A 378 1.71 27.79 -16.50
N THR A 379 1.23 28.51 -17.52
CA THR A 379 1.38 28.10 -18.92
C THR A 379 2.34 29.06 -19.61
N LEU A 380 3.33 28.53 -20.34
CA LEU A 380 4.23 29.35 -21.14
C LEU A 380 3.39 30.20 -22.13
N PRO A 381 3.52 31.55 -22.14
CA PRO A 381 2.69 32.43 -22.96
C PRO A 381 2.93 32.36 -24.48
N ILE A 382 3.82 31.47 -24.94
CA ILE A 382 4.14 31.27 -26.35
C ILE A 382 4.01 29.80 -26.73
N GLN A 383 3.69 29.54 -27.99
CA GLN A 383 3.64 28.21 -28.57
C GLN A 383 4.45 28.16 -29.88
N GLY A 384 4.71 26.95 -30.40
CA GLY A 384 5.46 26.81 -31.65
C GLY A 384 4.82 27.56 -32.84
N ARG A 385 3.50 27.68 -32.88
CA ARG A 385 2.81 28.47 -33.92
C ARG A 385 3.21 29.95 -33.92
N ASP A 386 3.54 30.53 -32.76
CA ASP A 386 3.96 31.92 -32.64
C ASP A 386 5.35 32.13 -33.24
N ILE A 387 6.27 31.20 -32.96
CA ILE A 387 7.63 31.17 -33.52
C ILE A 387 7.59 30.99 -35.05
N LEU A 388 6.72 30.10 -35.52
CA LEU A 388 6.51 29.84 -36.95
C LEU A 388 5.94 31.08 -37.66
N ALA A 389 4.90 31.71 -37.09
CA ALA A 389 4.27 32.89 -37.66
C ALA A 389 5.22 34.09 -37.71
N ALA A 390 6.14 34.21 -36.74
CA ALA A 390 7.18 35.23 -36.72
C ALA A 390 8.36 34.94 -37.66
N GLY A 391 8.38 33.78 -38.33
CA GLY A 391 9.47 33.39 -39.24
C GLY A 391 10.81 33.11 -38.54
N LEU A 392 10.81 32.90 -37.22
CA LEU A 392 12.04 32.70 -36.44
C LEU A 392 12.66 31.30 -36.65
N ALA A 393 11.83 30.28 -36.88
CA ALA A 393 12.29 28.94 -37.24
C ALA A 393 11.19 28.13 -37.96
N PRO A 394 11.56 27.21 -38.87
CA PRO A 394 10.61 26.25 -39.43
C PRO A 394 10.23 25.18 -38.39
N ALA A 395 9.16 24.42 -38.70
CA ALA A 395 8.78 23.25 -37.92
C ALA A 395 9.93 22.23 -37.86
N GLY A 396 10.37 21.87 -36.64
CA GLY A 396 11.44 20.91 -36.42
C GLY A 396 12.23 21.14 -35.12
N PRO A 397 13.40 20.48 -34.97
CA PRO A 397 14.20 20.48 -33.74
C PRO A 397 14.67 21.87 -33.28
N GLN A 398 14.80 22.83 -34.20
CA GLN A 398 15.18 24.21 -33.86
C GLN A 398 14.06 24.94 -33.11
N MET A 399 12.79 24.71 -33.47
CA MET A 399 11.64 25.28 -32.77
C MET A 399 11.57 24.79 -31.33
N GLY A 400 11.78 23.48 -31.08
CA GLY A 400 11.85 22.95 -29.72
C GLY A 400 12.96 23.59 -28.89
N ARG A 401 14.12 23.87 -29.49
CA ARG A 401 15.22 24.59 -28.83
C ARG A 401 14.86 26.03 -28.48
N LEU A 402 14.17 26.75 -29.37
CA LEU A 402 13.71 28.12 -29.08
C LEU A 402 12.62 28.15 -28.01
N LEU A 403 11.68 27.20 -28.02
CA LEU A 403 10.67 27.08 -26.95
C LEU A 403 11.35 26.84 -25.60
N LYS A 404 12.32 25.93 -25.54
CA LYS A 404 13.10 25.68 -24.32
C LYS A 404 13.86 26.93 -23.85
N LEU A 405 14.46 27.68 -24.77
CA LEU A 405 15.17 28.92 -24.45
C LEU A 405 14.23 30.00 -23.89
N ALA A 406 13.05 30.17 -24.49
CA ALA A 406 12.04 31.09 -23.97
C ALA A 406 11.50 30.64 -22.61
N GLU A 407 11.30 29.34 -22.42
CA GLU A 407 10.90 28.78 -21.13
C GLU A 407 11.95 29.03 -20.05
N GLU A 408 13.23 28.80 -20.33
CA GLU A 408 14.33 29.10 -19.40
C GLU A 408 14.39 30.60 -19.04
N TYR A 409 14.21 31.48 -20.03
CA TYR A 409 14.12 32.92 -19.79
C TYR A 409 12.90 33.32 -18.97
N TRP A 410 11.73 32.74 -19.27
CA TRP A 410 10.49 33.00 -18.54
C TRP A 410 10.60 32.56 -17.08
N LEU A 411 11.22 31.40 -16.83
CA LEU A 411 11.49 30.89 -15.48
C LEU A 411 12.47 31.79 -14.72
N ALA A 412 13.55 32.24 -15.35
CA ALA A 412 14.53 33.14 -14.75
C ALA A 412 13.99 34.55 -14.43
N ASN A 413 12.86 34.92 -15.03
CA ASN A 413 12.17 36.19 -14.78
C ASN A 413 10.84 35.97 -14.04
N ALA A 414 10.79 34.96 -13.16
CA ALA A 414 9.69 34.70 -12.24
C ALA A 414 8.31 34.62 -12.90
N PHE A 415 8.23 34.04 -14.11
CA PHE A 415 6.98 33.87 -14.87
C PHE A 415 6.31 35.19 -15.30
N VAL A 416 7.01 36.32 -15.20
CA VAL A 416 6.48 37.65 -15.53
C VAL A 416 6.44 37.93 -17.05
N PRO A 417 7.46 37.56 -17.86
CA PRO A 417 7.46 37.94 -19.27
C PRO A 417 6.24 37.43 -20.02
N GLU A 418 5.52 38.34 -20.65
CA GLU A 418 4.38 38.02 -21.50
C GLU A 418 4.83 37.65 -22.92
N ARG A 419 3.86 37.24 -23.75
CA ARG A 419 4.08 36.75 -25.11
C ARG A 419 5.02 37.66 -25.93
N ASP A 420 4.78 38.97 -25.93
CA ASP A 420 5.51 39.90 -26.79
C ASP A 420 6.97 40.06 -26.36
N GLU A 421 7.23 40.06 -25.05
CA GLU A 421 8.58 40.12 -24.50
C GLU A 421 9.37 38.84 -24.82
N LEU A 422 8.73 37.68 -24.66
CA LEU A 422 9.32 36.38 -25.01
C LEU A 422 9.67 36.30 -26.49
N MET A 423 8.79 36.77 -27.37
CA MET A 423 9.03 36.80 -28.81
C MET A 423 10.18 37.76 -29.18
N ALA A 424 10.26 38.92 -28.52
CA ALA A 424 11.36 39.86 -28.71
C ALA A 424 12.71 39.28 -28.26
N TYR A 425 12.74 38.61 -27.10
CA TYR A 425 13.91 37.91 -26.60
C TYR A 425 14.40 36.83 -27.58
N LEU A 426 13.48 36.00 -28.11
CA LEU A 426 13.82 34.98 -29.10
C LEU A 426 14.37 35.57 -30.41
N ALA A 427 13.79 36.68 -30.89
CA ALA A 427 14.27 37.36 -32.10
C ALA A 427 15.70 37.88 -31.92
N ALA A 428 16.02 38.46 -30.76
CA ALA A 428 17.37 38.92 -30.45
C ALA A 428 18.39 37.77 -30.41
N GLN A 429 18.03 36.64 -29.82
CA GLN A 429 18.89 35.44 -29.75
C GLN A 429 19.09 34.78 -31.12
N SER A 430 18.07 34.79 -31.99
CA SER A 430 18.18 34.27 -33.35
C SER A 430 19.06 35.15 -34.24
N ALA A 431 19.02 36.48 -34.06
CA ALA A 431 19.86 37.41 -34.80
C ALA A 431 21.35 37.30 -34.41
N ALA A 432 21.65 37.09 -33.12
CA ALA A 432 23.01 36.89 -32.65
C ALA A 432 23.67 35.62 -33.23
N LYS A 433 22.90 34.54 -33.40
CA LYS A 433 23.37 33.26 -33.99
C LYS A 433 23.59 33.26 -35.51
N LEU A 434 23.11 34.29 -36.22
CA LEU A 434 23.36 34.47 -37.66
C LEU A 434 24.65 35.30 -37.92
N GLN A 435 25.26 35.84 -36.87
CA GLN A 435 26.50 36.64 -36.95
C GLN A 435 27.76 35.86 -36.51
N GLU A 436 27.59 34.69 -35.90
CA GLU A 436 28.63 33.65 -35.73
C GLU A 436 28.54 32.64 -36.87
#